data_AF-A0A818DN59-F1
#
_entry.id   AF-A0A818DN59-F1
#
_cell.length_a   1.000
_cell.length_b   1.000
_cell.length_c   1.000
_cell.angle_alpha   90.00
_cell.angle_beta   90.00
_cell.angle_gamma   90.00
#
_symmetry.space_group_name_H-M   'P 1'
#
loop_
_entity.id
_entity.type
_entity.pdbx_description
1 polymer ?
#
loop_
_entity_poly.entity_id
_entity_poly.type
_entity_poly.pdbx_seq_one_letter_code
_entity_poly.pdbx_strand_id
1 'polypeptide(L)'
;MTTNDQRLYISIAHRQLPPLILTALGLFNDSDYLGTTDANSTFALDKINYQRAWKSRNFVTFMGNIALERLNCASPSLSEMSSMDTNDDSKNELIVHTPRTEFQRSDCLVPWVKSTKMHLRYYHVFIKTELENLLNQISNIRIVNGYNDNGNWCAIFQKIA
;
A
#
# COMPACT_ATOMS: atom_id res chain seq x y z
N MET A 1 -34.45 15.35 -7.11
CA MET A 1 -33.47 14.72 -6.20
C MET A 1 -33.12 13.37 -6.79
N THR A 2 -31.98 13.24 -7.48
CA THR A 2 -31.51 11.97 -8.03
C THR A 2 -30.41 11.43 -7.13
N THR A 3 -30.76 10.54 -6.21
CA THR A 3 -29.78 9.77 -5.43
C THR A 3 -29.14 8.76 -6.36
N ASN A 4 -28.05 9.14 -7.02
CA ASN A 4 -27.24 8.21 -7.80
C ASN A 4 -26.45 7.33 -6.84
N ASP A 5 -27.01 6.17 -6.48
CA ASP A 5 -26.37 5.12 -5.68
C ASP A 5 -25.27 4.34 -6.44
N GLN A 6 -24.80 4.87 -7.58
CA GLN A 6 -23.75 4.23 -8.36
C GLN A 6 -22.40 4.32 -7.64
N ARG A 7 -21.91 3.16 -7.18
CA ARG A 7 -20.64 3.01 -6.45
C ARG A 7 -19.50 2.45 -7.29
N LEU A 8 -19.79 1.91 -8.48
CA LEU A 8 -18.81 1.32 -9.39
C LEU A 8 -18.86 2.04 -10.74
N TYR A 9 -17.70 2.49 -11.20
CA TYR A 9 -17.52 3.14 -12.50
C TYR A 9 -16.44 2.38 -13.26
N ILE A 10 -16.79 1.83 -14.42
CA ILE A 10 -15.86 1.13 -15.30
C ILE A 10 -15.71 1.97 -16.56
N SER A 11 -14.46 2.27 -16.93
CA SER A 11 -14.13 3.01 -18.16
C SER A 11 -13.04 2.26 -18.90
N ILE A 12 -13.29 1.98 -20.18
CA ILE A 12 -12.34 1.33 -21.07
C ILE A 12 -11.78 2.41 -21.99
N ALA A 13 -10.46 2.52 -22.04
CA ALA A 13 -9.79 3.54 -22.83
C ALA A 13 -8.58 2.98 -23.57
N HIS A 14 -8.11 3.73 -24.56
CA HIS A 14 -6.85 3.43 -25.23
C HIS A 14 -5.67 3.64 -24.29
N ARG A 15 -4.58 2.90 -24.52
CA ARG A 15 -3.34 2.91 -23.71
C ARG A 15 -2.71 4.29 -23.44
N GLN A 16 -3.08 5.31 -24.21
CA GLN A 16 -2.57 6.67 -24.08
C GLN A 16 -3.29 7.47 -22.98
N LEU A 17 -4.55 7.14 -22.70
CA LEU A 17 -5.39 7.92 -21.78
C LEU A 17 -5.03 7.69 -20.30
N PRO A 18 -4.83 6.45 -19.80
CA PRO A 18 -4.46 6.25 -18.41
C PRO A 18 -3.16 6.98 -18.01
N PRO A 19 -2.07 6.94 -18.81
CA PRO A 19 -0.89 7.76 -18.57
C PRO A 19 -1.18 9.27 -18.45
N LEU A 20 -1.97 9.82 -19.38
CA LEU A 20 -2.34 11.24 -19.35
C LEU A 20 -3.03 11.63 -18.04
N ILE A 21 -3.99 10.81 -17.60
CA ILE A 21 -4.74 11.04 -16.35
C ILE A 21 -3.81 10.95 -15.14
N LEU A 22 -2.95 9.93 -15.07
CA LEU A 22 -2.03 9.75 -13.95
C LEU A 22 -1.02 10.90 -13.81
N THR A 23 -0.53 11.43 -14.94
CA THR A 23 0.32 12.64 -14.95
C THR A 23 -0.47 13.87 -14.50
N ALA A 24 -1.70 14.06 -14.98
CA ALA A 24 -2.55 15.18 -14.57
C ALA A 24 -2.92 15.16 -13.08
N LEU A 25 -3.04 13.96 -12.47
CA LEU A 25 -3.26 13.78 -11.04
C LEU A 25 -1.99 13.94 -10.19
N GLY A 26 -0.82 14.15 -10.81
CA GLY A 26 0.45 14.31 -10.10
C GLY A 26 0.97 13.03 -9.41
N LEU A 27 0.40 11.86 -9.72
CA LEU A 27 0.75 10.57 -9.09
C LEU A 27 2.16 10.08 -9.44
N PHE A 28 2.76 10.64 -10.49
CA PHE A 28 4.12 10.34 -10.92
C PHE A 28 4.87 11.64 -11.17
N ASN A 29 5.30 12.26 -10.07
CA ASN A 29 6.17 13.42 -10.10
C ASN A 29 7.63 12.98 -9.97
N ASP A 30 8.44 13.22 -11.01
CA ASP A 30 9.86 12.88 -11.07
C ASP A 30 10.78 14.02 -10.56
N SER A 31 10.22 15.07 -9.94
CA SER A 31 10.96 16.24 -9.41
C SER A 31 12.03 15.90 -8.36
N ASP A 32 11.87 14.77 -7.67
CA ASP A 32 12.69 14.39 -6.51
C ASP A 32 14.11 13.94 -6.88
N TYR A 33 14.36 13.56 -8.14
CA TYR A 33 15.69 13.11 -8.59
C TYR A 33 16.74 14.23 -8.66
N LEU A 34 16.32 15.46 -8.97
CA LEU A 34 17.23 16.61 -9.07
C LEU A 34 17.07 17.60 -7.91
N GLY A 35 16.13 17.37 -6.99
CA GLY A 35 15.76 18.35 -5.96
C GLY A 35 15.20 19.65 -6.56
N THR A 36 14.74 19.61 -7.81
CA THR A 36 14.21 20.74 -8.55
C THR A 36 12.69 20.65 -8.57
N THR A 37 11.99 21.75 -8.37
CA THR A 37 10.53 21.81 -8.55
C THR A 37 10.10 21.75 -10.02
N ASP A 38 11.04 21.93 -10.96
CA ASP A 38 10.77 21.92 -12.40
C ASP A 38 10.79 20.52 -13.00
N ALA A 39 9.61 19.93 -13.19
CA ALA A 39 9.42 18.62 -13.82
C ALA A 39 9.98 18.54 -15.26
N ASN A 40 10.04 19.66 -15.99
CA ASN A 40 10.62 19.68 -17.34
C ASN A 40 12.14 19.41 -17.32
N SER A 41 12.81 19.78 -16.22
CA SER A 41 14.26 19.59 -16.08
C SER A 41 14.65 18.16 -15.66
N THR A 42 13.69 17.34 -15.23
CA THR A 42 13.95 15.99 -14.69
C THR A 42 13.95 14.89 -15.74
N PHE A 43 13.46 15.17 -16.95
CA PHE A 43 13.56 14.26 -18.08
C PHE A 43 14.98 14.25 -18.66
N ALA A 44 15.70 13.17 -18.40
CA ALA A 44 17.03 12.96 -18.98
C ALA A 44 16.92 12.76 -20.50
N LEU A 45 17.67 13.56 -21.26
CA LEU A 45 17.68 13.52 -22.73
C LEU A 45 18.69 12.50 -23.29
N ASP A 46 19.73 12.18 -22.52
CA ASP A 46 20.91 11.44 -22.99
C ASP A 46 21.34 10.28 -22.07
N LYS A 47 20.67 10.08 -20.93
CA LYS A 47 21.01 9.04 -19.96
C LYS A 47 19.77 8.40 -19.32
N ILE A 48 19.90 7.14 -18.90
CA ILE A 48 18.80 6.44 -18.24
C ILE A 48 18.68 6.95 -16.79
N ASN A 49 17.52 7.55 -16.45
CA ASN A 49 17.16 7.82 -15.06
C ASN A 49 16.61 6.54 -14.40
N TYR A 50 17.43 5.85 -13.60
CA TYR A 50 17.03 4.63 -12.87
C TYR A 50 16.11 4.90 -11.66
N GLN A 51 16.07 6.14 -11.18
CA GLN A 51 15.29 6.55 -10.00
C GLN A 51 13.93 7.16 -10.34
N ARG A 52 13.60 7.35 -11.63
CA ARG A 52 12.30 7.84 -12.09
C ARG A 52 11.13 7.05 -11.46
N ALA A 53 10.13 7.76 -10.95
CA ALA A 53 8.83 7.23 -10.60
C ALA A 53 8.05 6.83 -11.86
N TRP A 54 8.21 7.54 -12.98
CA TRP A 54 7.54 7.19 -14.24
C TRP A 54 8.13 5.94 -14.92
N LYS A 55 7.50 4.78 -14.69
CA LYS A 55 7.87 3.50 -15.34
C LYS A 55 6.68 2.92 -16.09
N SER A 56 6.58 3.24 -17.38
CA SER A 56 5.49 2.79 -18.27
C SER A 56 5.21 1.29 -18.19
N ARG A 57 6.24 0.45 -18.01
CA ARG A 57 6.10 -1.00 -17.84
C ARG A 57 5.22 -1.44 -16.65
N ASN A 58 4.97 -0.56 -15.68
CA ASN A 58 4.21 -0.89 -14.47
C ASN A 58 2.70 -0.63 -14.62
N PHE A 59 2.28 0.26 -15.53
CA PHE A 59 0.87 0.68 -15.65
C PHE A 59 0.38 0.81 -17.11
N VAL A 60 1.27 0.66 -18.10
CA VAL A 60 0.96 0.63 -19.54
C VAL A 60 1.31 -0.75 -20.12
N THR A 61 1.03 -1.81 -19.36
CA THR A 61 1.13 -3.19 -19.85
C THR A 61 -0.03 -3.50 -20.81
N PHE A 62 0.10 -4.59 -21.56
CA PHE A 62 -1.02 -5.10 -22.35
C PHE A 62 -2.18 -5.45 -21.41
N MET A 63 -3.36 -4.87 -21.67
CA MET A 63 -4.55 -4.99 -20.81
C MET A 63 -4.35 -4.51 -19.36
N GLY A 64 -3.49 -3.50 -19.14
CA GLY A 64 -3.32 -2.87 -17.82
C GLY A 64 -4.61 -2.24 -17.31
N ASN A 65 -4.89 -2.41 -16.01
CA ASN A 65 -6.05 -1.84 -15.34
C ASN A 65 -5.59 -0.86 -14.25
N ILE A 66 -6.32 0.24 -14.09
CA ILE A 66 -6.10 1.23 -13.02
C ILE A 66 -7.41 1.39 -12.26
N ALA A 67 -7.34 1.31 -10.93
CA ALA A 67 -8.48 1.49 -10.05
C ALA A 67 -8.23 2.68 -9.10
N LEU A 68 -9.28 3.46 -8.84
CA LEU A 68 -9.30 4.51 -7.84
C LEU A 68 -10.41 4.17 -6.84
N GLU A 69 -10.07 4.16 -5.55
CA GLU A 69 -10.99 3.79 -4.49
C GLU A 69 -11.28 5.00 -3.60
N ARG A 70 -12.55 5.15 -3.20
CA ARG A 70 -12.96 6.12 -2.18
C ARG A 70 -13.34 5.34 -0.94
N LEU A 71 -12.54 5.51 0.12
CA LEU A 71 -12.81 4.94 1.44
C LEU A 71 -13.47 5.99 2.33
N ASN A 72 -14.39 5.55 3.19
CA ASN A 72 -14.98 6.41 4.22
C ASN A 72 -14.35 6.05 5.56
N CYS A 73 -13.50 6.93 6.07
CA CYS A 73 -12.79 6.71 7.33
C CYS A 73 -13.45 7.54 8.43
N ALA A 74 -13.76 6.91 9.56
CA ALA A 74 -14.11 7.64 10.78
C ALA A 74 -12.80 8.02 11.49
N SER A 75 -12.54 9.33 11.64
CA SER A 75 -11.54 9.79 12.60
C SER A 75 -12.20 9.80 13.98
N PRO A 76 -11.61 9.19 15.03
CA PRO A 76 -12.13 9.34 16.38
C PRO A 76 -12.15 10.83 16.73
N SER A 77 -13.24 11.26 17.38
CA SER A 77 -13.34 12.63 17.87
C SER A 77 -12.32 12.85 18.99
N LEU A 78 -11.74 14.06 19.10
CA LEU A 78 -10.79 14.37 20.20
C LEU A 78 -11.39 14.09 21.59
N SER A 79 -12.72 14.10 21.71
CA SER A 79 -13.46 13.73 22.93
C SER A 79 -13.45 12.24 23.24
N GLU A 80 -13.42 11.35 22.23
CA GLU A 80 -13.27 9.90 22.42
C GLU A 80 -11.81 9.50 22.71
N MET A 81 -10.85 10.38 22.38
CA MET A 81 -9.45 10.24 22.77
C MET A 81 -9.24 10.48 24.28
N SER A 82 -10.12 11.25 24.93
CA SER A 82 -9.98 11.69 26.33
C SER A 82 -10.53 10.72 27.37
N SER A 83 -11.20 9.63 26.96
CA SER A 83 -11.74 8.60 27.86
C SER A 83 -11.02 7.24 27.73
N MET A 84 -9.91 7.16 27.00
CA MET A 84 -8.93 6.10 27.23
C MET A 84 -7.97 6.61 28.29
N ASP A 85 -7.93 5.87 29.40
CA ASP A 85 -7.14 6.14 30.59
C ASP A 85 -5.78 6.77 30.31
N THR A 86 -5.46 7.80 31.09
CA THR A 86 -4.10 8.30 31.27
C THR A 86 -3.23 7.16 31.80
N ASN A 87 -2.58 6.42 30.91
CA ASN A 87 -1.24 5.89 31.07
C ASN A 87 -0.86 5.12 29.82
N ASP A 88 0.18 5.63 29.14
CA ASP A 88 0.99 4.98 28.10
C ASP A 88 0.67 5.34 26.64
N ASP A 89 0.85 6.61 26.28
CA ASP A 89 0.97 7.07 24.87
C ASP A 89 2.07 6.33 24.08
N SER A 90 2.98 5.61 24.76
CA SER A 90 4.00 4.76 24.11
C SER A 90 3.45 3.42 23.60
N LYS A 91 2.19 3.05 23.95
CA LYS A 91 1.56 1.81 23.47
C LYS A 91 1.01 1.89 22.06
N ASN A 92 0.68 3.08 21.57
CA ASN A 92 0.10 3.26 20.23
C ASN A 92 1.11 3.71 19.17
N GLU A 93 2.38 3.95 19.54
CA GLU A 93 3.43 4.17 18.55
C GLU A 93 3.83 2.87 17.83
N LEU A 94 3.99 2.96 16.51
CA LEU A 94 4.53 1.88 15.69
C LEU A 94 6.00 1.66 16.04
N ILE A 95 6.31 0.48 16.58
CA ILE A 95 7.69 0.12 16.94
C ILE A 95 8.51 -0.19 15.69
N VAL A 96 9.80 0.14 15.71
CA VAL A 96 10.73 -0.30 14.67
C VAL A 96 11.22 -1.70 15.02
N HIS A 97 10.92 -2.67 14.15
CA HIS A 97 11.33 -4.05 14.31
C HIS A 97 12.85 -4.21 14.15
N THR A 98 13.45 -4.96 15.07
CA THR A 98 14.87 -5.32 15.01
C THR A 98 15.06 -6.54 14.11
N PRO A 99 15.89 -6.45 13.04
CA PRO A 99 16.11 -7.60 12.16
C PRO A 99 16.62 -8.83 12.91
N ARG A 100 16.18 -10.03 12.47
CA ARG A 100 16.56 -11.34 13.04
C ARG A 100 16.08 -11.58 14.46
N THR A 101 15.09 -10.83 14.94
CA THR A 101 14.35 -11.15 16.17
C THR A 101 12.92 -11.56 15.82
N GLU A 102 12.19 -12.11 16.78
CA GLU A 102 10.74 -12.31 16.62
C GLU A 102 10.01 -10.96 16.59
N PHE A 103 8.85 -10.95 15.95
CA PHE A 103 7.97 -9.77 15.95
C PHE A 103 7.30 -9.62 17.31
N GLN A 104 7.46 -8.45 17.93
CA GLN A 104 6.90 -8.15 19.25
C GLN A 104 5.47 -7.59 19.19
N ARG A 105 5.06 -7.09 18.02
CA ARG A 105 3.73 -6.53 17.76
C ARG A 105 3.27 -6.93 16.36
N SER A 106 1.96 -7.06 16.18
CA SER A 106 1.35 -7.26 14.86
C SER A 106 1.65 -6.07 13.95
N ASP A 107 1.49 -4.85 14.43
CA ASP A 107 1.80 -3.64 13.66
C ASP A 107 3.19 -3.09 14.01
N CYS A 108 4.08 -3.02 13.02
CA CYS A 108 5.44 -2.51 13.21
C CYS A 108 6.04 -1.89 11.93
N LEU A 109 7.15 -1.16 12.11
CA LEU A 109 7.98 -0.63 11.03
C LEU A 109 9.20 -1.52 10.84
N VAL A 110 9.36 -2.10 9.65
CA VAL A 110 10.55 -2.90 9.31
C VAL A 110 11.56 -2.01 8.58
N PRO A 111 12.81 -1.92 9.07
CA PRO A 111 13.85 -1.15 8.41
C PRO A 111 14.28 -1.82 7.10
N TRP A 112 14.42 -1.01 6.06
CA TRP A 112 14.89 -1.41 4.73
C TRP A 112 15.97 -0.45 4.25
N VAL A 113 17.19 -0.95 4.10
CA VAL A 113 18.32 -0.13 3.66
C VAL A 113 18.42 -0.20 2.14
N LYS A 114 18.42 0.96 1.48
CA LYS A 114 18.69 1.08 0.05
C LYS A 114 19.76 2.14 -0.17
N SER A 115 20.91 1.73 -0.71
CA SER A 115 21.99 2.62 -1.14
C SER A 115 22.26 3.76 -0.15
N THR A 116 22.65 3.37 1.08
CA THR A 116 22.98 4.24 2.24
C THR A 116 21.85 5.00 2.94
N LYS A 117 20.61 5.02 2.41
CA LYS A 117 19.45 5.53 3.14
C LYS A 117 18.61 4.40 3.76
N MET A 118 18.20 4.58 5.01
CA MET A 118 17.26 3.70 5.70
C MET A 118 15.84 4.19 5.44
N HIS A 119 14.99 3.28 4.98
CA HIS A 119 13.55 3.49 4.84
C HIS A 119 12.82 2.62 5.86
N LEU A 120 11.69 3.10 6.36
CA LEU A 120 10.80 2.32 7.21
C LEU A 120 9.60 1.89 6.37
N ARG A 121 9.23 0.62 6.48
CA ARG A 121 8.03 0.08 5.82
C ARG A 121 7.09 -0.43 6.89
N TYR A 122 5.82 -0.06 6.78
CA TYR A 122 4.80 -0.62 7.63
C TYR A 122 4.57 -2.10 7.28
N TYR A 123 4.55 -2.94 8.30
CA TYR A 123 4.27 -4.36 8.24
C TYR A 123 3.18 -4.68 9.26
N HIS A 124 2.19 -5.45 8.82
CA HIS A 124 1.25 -6.13 9.68
C HIS A 124 1.60 -7.63 9.69
N VAL A 125 1.93 -8.15 10.86
CA VAL A 125 2.33 -9.53 11.11
C VAL A 125 1.11 -10.26 11.62
N PHE A 126 0.62 -11.20 10.82
CA PHE A 126 -0.60 -11.92 11.13
C PHE A 126 -0.38 -12.79 12.36
N ILE A 127 -1.33 -12.74 13.29
CA ILE A 127 -1.40 -13.68 14.41
C ILE A 127 -2.19 -14.93 14.00
N LYS A 128 -2.16 -15.94 14.89
CA LYS A 128 -2.86 -17.20 14.66
C LYS A 128 -4.34 -16.91 14.40
N THR A 129 -4.91 -17.63 13.43
CA THR A 129 -6.31 -17.53 12.95
C THR A 129 -6.74 -16.21 12.31
N GLU A 130 -6.03 -15.11 12.50
CA GLU A 130 -6.37 -13.81 11.89
C GLU A 130 -6.40 -13.88 10.35
N LEU A 131 -5.30 -14.36 9.76
CA LEU A 131 -5.21 -14.50 8.30
C LEU A 131 -6.25 -15.48 7.75
N GLU A 132 -6.48 -16.59 8.45
CA GLU A 132 -7.47 -17.60 8.02
C GLU A 132 -8.89 -17.02 8.06
N ASN A 133 -9.23 -16.26 9.10
CA ASN A 133 -10.53 -15.60 9.21
C ASN A 133 -10.76 -14.58 8.09
N LEU A 134 -9.72 -13.82 7.70
CA LEU A 134 -9.79 -12.90 6.57
C LEU A 134 -9.98 -13.66 5.25
N LEU A 135 -9.23 -14.74 5.04
CA LEU A 135 -9.35 -15.55 3.82
C LEU A 135 -10.71 -16.24 3.72
N ASN A 136 -11.32 -16.64 4.84
CA ASN A 136 -12.66 -17.24 4.85
C ASN A 136 -13.78 -16.27 4.44
N GLN A 137 -13.54 -14.95 4.45
CA GLN A 137 -14.51 -13.97 3.94
C GLN A 137 -14.54 -13.93 2.40
N ILE A 138 -13.55 -14.52 1.74
CA ILE A 138 -13.44 -14.56 0.27
C ILE A 138 -14.09 -15.84 -0.24
N SER A 139 -15.24 -15.71 -0.91
CA SER A 139 -16.09 -16.85 -1.29
C SER A 139 -15.51 -17.75 -2.40
N ASN A 140 -14.53 -17.26 -3.18
CA ASN A 140 -13.96 -17.98 -4.32
C ASN A 140 -12.55 -18.54 -4.03
N ILE A 141 -12.20 -18.77 -2.77
CA ILE A 141 -10.96 -19.43 -2.39
C ILE A 141 -11.20 -20.51 -1.33
N ARG A 142 -10.28 -21.48 -1.28
CA ARG A 142 -10.22 -22.52 -0.26
C ARG A 142 -8.85 -22.52 0.38
N ILE A 143 -8.78 -22.38 1.69
CA ILE A 143 -7.51 -22.52 2.43
C ILE A 143 -7.06 -23.98 2.34
N VAL A 144 -5.82 -24.19 1.90
CA VAL A 144 -5.16 -25.50 1.77
C VAL A 144 -4.32 -25.80 3.00
N ASN A 145 -3.59 -24.81 3.51
CA ASN A 145 -2.76 -24.96 4.71
C ASN A 145 -2.47 -23.60 5.36
N GLY A 146 -2.37 -23.57 6.68
CA GLY A 146 -1.90 -22.43 7.46
C GLY A 146 -0.63 -22.82 8.22
N TYR A 147 0.42 -22.00 8.15
CA TYR A 147 1.69 -22.27 8.84
C TYR A 147 2.32 -20.98 9.36
N ASN A 148 3.13 -21.10 10.41
CA ASN A 148 3.88 -19.98 10.95
C ASN A 148 5.30 -19.98 10.35
N ASP A 149 5.71 -18.85 9.80
CA ASP A 149 7.07 -18.62 9.30
C ASP A 149 7.69 -17.44 10.04
N ASN A 150 8.68 -17.73 10.90
CA ASN A 150 9.42 -16.75 11.70
C ASN A 150 8.52 -15.73 12.43
N GLY A 151 7.43 -16.21 13.03
CA GLY A 151 6.50 -15.39 13.79
C GLY A 151 5.36 -14.77 12.98
N ASN A 152 5.37 -14.85 11.65
CA ASN A 152 4.27 -14.41 10.80
C ASN A 152 3.39 -15.60 10.39
N TRP A 153 2.08 -15.51 10.60
CA TRP A 153 1.16 -16.53 10.10
C TRP A 153 0.93 -16.35 8.59
N CYS A 154 1.22 -17.43 7.86
CA CYS A 154 1.09 -17.53 6.41
C CYS A 154 0.01 -18.58 6.08
N ALA A 155 -0.63 -18.42 4.92
CA ALA A 155 -1.60 -19.39 4.44
C ALA A 155 -1.41 -19.67 2.94
N ILE A 156 -1.52 -20.94 2.57
CA ILE A 156 -1.64 -21.40 1.19
C ILE A 156 -3.12 -21.61 0.93
N PHE A 157 -3.65 -21.01 -0.12
CA PHE A 157 -5.03 -21.20 -0.56
C PHE A 157 -5.09 -21.46 -2.06
N GLN A 158 -6.17 -22.08 -2.49
CA GLN A 158 -6.48 -22.38 -3.87
C GLN A 158 -7.70 -21.58 -4.29
N LYS A 159 -7.67 -20.99 -5.48
CA LYS A 159 -8.85 -20.37 -6.10
C LYS A 159 -9.86 -21.45 -6.49
N ILE A 160 -11.11 -21.27 -6.08
CA ILE A 160 -12.24 -22.08 -6.53
C ILE A 160 -12.85 -21.35 -7.73
N ALA A 161 -13.12 -22.10 -8.81
CA ALA A 161 -13.70 -21.58 -10.06
C ALA A 161 -15.15 -21.13 -9.87
#